data_AF-A0A8T2F6A5-F1
#
_entry.id   AF-A0A8T2F6A5-F1
#
_cell.length_a   1.000
_cell.length_b   1.000
_cell.length_c   1.000
_cell.angle_alpha   90.00
_cell.angle_beta   90.00
_cell.angle_gamma   90.00
#
_symmetry.space_group_name_H-M   'P 1'
#
loop_
_entity.id
_entity.type
_entity.pdbx_description
1 polymer ?
#
loop_
_entity_poly.entity_id
_entity_poly.type
_entity_poly.pdbx_seq_one_letter_code
_entity_poly.pdbx_strand_id
1 'polypeptide(L)'
;MKKTLSPEPVTIYGNRQETFVGDMEYYTYFDESCIQDMNYFVKTITGIKSKGIRPDLIGSIIAHYASKWLPDLSGNVSAIISSTSLESKNNHNDTQPESVTASVMKKRFFVETLIGILPPEKDSVPCNFLLRLLRTAKMVGANPNYLTELETRVSWQLDQASLKELMIPSFSYTSGTLLDIELVTRLVNKFSGLDSEGVKTAAALVKVAKLVDSYLAEAAVDGGLALPEFISLITALPSHARTTEDGLYRAIDTYLKAHPQVLKQERKELCRLIDSRKLSPEAALHAAQNDRLPVRAIIGVLFTEQTKLSRHIDCNSSSISSTTRSPTNASGSHYLEGGSAARCLSKREMNVQQAEIRRLREDVVRLQSQCGAMHFQLERLMEKKSSGGSKGFFRWKRLGLVPSIRGSVSVEKGEEESGDNGEGFEPRTPGNMKTRLVKGRTTPSRWRKSMS
;
A
#
# COMPACT_ATOMS: atom_id res chain seq x y z
N MET A 1 -71.91 20.85 -13.16
CA MET A 1 -70.65 20.08 -13.09
C MET A 1 -69.48 21.06 -13.01
N LYS A 2 -68.48 20.70 -12.21
CA LYS A 2 -67.58 21.59 -11.46
C LYS A 2 -66.49 22.24 -12.33
N LYS A 3 -66.24 23.54 -12.13
CA LYS A 3 -65.02 24.25 -12.53
C LYS A 3 -63.88 23.82 -11.61
N THR A 4 -62.74 23.39 -12.16
CA THR A 4 -61.50 23.15 -11.43
C THR A 4 -60.52 24.29 -11.66
N LEU A 5 -60.01 24.81 -10.55
CA LEU A 5 -59.13 25.97 -10.39
C LEU A 5 -57.66 25.54 -10.57
N SER A 6 -56.87 26.38 -11.25
CA SER A 6 -55.39 26.29 -11.31
C SER A 6 -54.77 26.60 -9.93
N PRO A 7 -53.66 25.97 -9.51
CA PRO A 7 -52.89 26.43 -8.37
C PRO A 7 -51.72 27.33 -8.81
N GLU A 8 -51.60 28.47 -8.12
CA GLU A 8 -50.49 29.44 -8.18
C GLU A 8 -49.19 28.92 -7.52
N PRO A 9 -48.02 29.53 -7.81
CA PRO A 9 -46.73 29.11 -7.27
C PRO A 9 -46.51 29.61 -5.83
N VAL A 10 -46.09 28.70 -4.94
CA VAL A 10 -45.72 29.01 -3.56
C VAL A 10 -44.26 29.46 -3.51
N THR A 11 -44.07 30.75 -3.23
CA THR A 11 -42.79 31.35 -2.85
C THR A 11 -42.42 30.91 -1.43
N ILE A 12 -41.34 30.14 -1.26
CA ILE A 12 -40.77 29.83 0.06
C ILE A 12 -39.55 30.72 0.29
N TYR A 13 -39.72 31.76 1.10
CA TYR A 13 -38.61 32.40 1.81
C TYR A 13 -38.18 31.48 2.95
N GLY A 14 -37.00 30.90 2.84
CA GLY A 14 -36.37 30.09 3.89
C GLY A 14 -35.02 30.70 4.28
N ASN A 15 -35.05 31.73 5.11
CA ASN A 15 -33.86 32.28 5.76
C ASN A 15 -33.51 31.33 6.92
N ARG A 16 -32.65 30.33 6.66
CA ARG A 16 -32.20 29.39 7.70
C ARG A 16 -30.81 29.81 8.16
N GLN A 17 -30.76 30.66 9.19
CA GLN A 17 -29.63 30.68 10.11
C GLN A 17 -29.68 29.37 10.89
N GLU A 18 -28.89 28.38 10.46
CA GLU A 18 -28.60 27.22 11.30
C GLU A 18 -27.66 27.70 12.42
N THR A 19 -28.25 28.02 13.57
CA THR A 19 -27.53 28.17 14.82
C THR A 19 -27.04 26.80 15.27
N PHE A 20 -25.72 26.69 15.47
CA PHE A 20 -25.06 25.46 15.86
C PHE A 20 -25.39 25.17 17.33
N VAL A 21 -26.28 24.20 17.60
CA VAL A 21 -26.79 23.91 18.96
C VAL A 21 -25.72 23.35 19.93
N GLY A 22 -24.46 23.21 19.48
CA GLY A 22 -23.31 22.82 20.32
C GLY A 22 -22.55 23.98 20.95
N ASP A 23 -22.96 25.23 20.70
CA ASP A 23 -22.13 26.42 20.95
C ASP A 23 -21.76 26.64 22.43
N MET A 24 -22.62 26.32 23.41
CA MET A 24 -22.46 26.89 24.76
C MET A 24 -21.35 26.29 25.65
N GLU A 25 -20.83 25.09 25.36
CA GLU A 25 -19.79 24.45 26.18
C GLU A 25 -18.35 24.65 25.67
N TYR A 26 -18.18 25.13 24.44
CA TYR A 26 -16.85 25.32 23.88
C TYR A 26 -16.19 26.59 24.43
N TYR A 27 -16.91 27.72 24.51
CA TYR A 27 -16.31 29.05 24.68
C TYR A 27 -15.51 29.31 25.97
N THR A 28 -15.65 28.50 27.02
CA THR A 28 -14.96 28.72 28.32
C THR A 28 -13.46 28.45 28.30
N TYR A 29 -12.92 27.78 27.28
CA TYR A 29 -11.51 27.33 27.23
C TYR A 29 -10.65 27.95 26.12
N PHE A 30 -11.21 28.86 25.32
CA PHE A 30 -10.51 29.40 24.16
C PHE A 30 -9.95 30.80 24.42
N ASP A 31 -8.81 31.09 23.81
CA ASP A 31 -8.40 32.48 23.59
C ASP A 31 -9.34 33.10 22.53
N GLU A 32 -10.04 34.18 22.90
CA GLU A 32 -10.97 34.95 22.07
C GLU A 32 -10.36 35.30 20.70
N SER A 33 -9.04 35.49 20.64
CA SER A 33 -8.30 35.81 19.41
C SER A 33 -8.38 34.69 18.36
N CYS A 34 -8.25 33.42 18.78
CA CYS A 34 -8.23 32.26 17.89
C CYS A 34 -9.63 31.97 17.33
N ILE A 35 -10.67 32.15 18.16
CA ILE A 35 -12.06 32.02 17.74
C ILE A 35 -12.38 33.12 16.72
N GLN A 36 -11.95 34.35 16.98
CA GLN A 36 -12.20 35.48 16.09
C GLN A 36 -11.55 35.30 14.72
N ASP A 37 -10.29 34.84 14.67
CA ASP A 37 -9.59 34.54 13.42
C ASP A 37 -10.32 33.47 12.60
N MET A 38 -10.78 32.40 13.27
CA MET A 38 -11.54 31.35 12.61
C MET A 38 -12.89 31.85 12.09
N ASN A 39 -13.62 32.62 12.89
CA ASN A 39 -14.90 33.22 12.48
C ASN A 39 -14.74 34.16 11.28
N TYR A 40 -13.67 34.96 11.26
CA TYR A 40 -13.35 35.81 10.11
C TYR A 40 -13.05 34.98 8.87
N PHE A 41 -12.29 33.89 9.01
CA PHE A 41 -12.02 32.97 7.92
C PHE A 41 -13.30 32.31 7.37
N VAL A 42 -14.18 31.81 8.24
CA VAL A 42 -15.49 31.22 7.84
C VAL A 42 -16.35 32.24 7.07
N LYS A 43 -16.44 33.47 7.57
CA LYS A 43 -17.17 34.56 6.88
C LYS A 43 -16.54 34.87 5.51
N THR A 44 -15.22 34.88 5.43
CA THR A 44 -14.48 35.11 4.18
C THR A 44 -14.76 34.00 3.17
N ILE A 45 -14.70 32.73 3.57
CA ILE A 45 -15.02 31.58 2.71
C ILE A 45 -16.47 31.62 2.25
N THR A 46 -17.41 31.97 3.13
CA THR A 46 -18.83 32.14 2.78
C THR A 46 -19.01 33.24 1.73
N GLY A 47 -18.33 34.38 1.89
CA GLY A 47 -18.35 35.47 0.92
C GLY A 47 -17.64 35.16 -0.41
N ILE A 48 -16.63 34.29 -0.39
CA ILE A 48 -15.96 33.76 -1.59
C ILE A 48 -16.90 32.81 -2.34
N LYS A 49 -17.63 31.95 -1.61
CA LYS A 49 -18.61 31.01 -2.18
C LYS A 49 -19.78 31.74 -2.84
N SER A 50 -20.30 32.80 -2.22
CA SER A 50 -21.41 33.59 -2.80
C SER A 50 -21.04 34.31 -4.11
N LYS A 51 -19.74 34.52 -4.37
CA LYS A 51 -19.23 35.07 -5.64
C LYS A 51 -19.07 34.03 -6.75
N GLY A 52 -19.42 32.76 -6.51
CA GLY A 52 -19.33 31.69 -7.51
C GLY A 52 -17.90 31.24 -7.81
N ILE A 53 -16.97 31.41 -6.87
CA ILE A 53 -15.60 30.91 -7.01
C ILE A 53 -15.63 29.38 -7.05
N ARG A 54 -14.79 28.77 -7.89
CA ARG A 54 -14.79 27.31 -8.09
C ARG A 54 -14.52 26.56 -6.77
N PRO A 55 -15.24 25.45 -6.49
CA PRO A 55 -15.05 24.64 -5.29
C PRO A 55 -13.62 24.17 -5.03
N ASP A 56 -12.88 23.82 -6.07
CA ASP A 56 -11.50 23.33 -5.96
C ASP A 56 -10.52 24.40 -5.46
N LEU A 57 -10.73 25.66 -5.85
CA LEU A 57 -9.96 26.78 -5.35
C LEU A 57 -10.30 27.07 -3.88
N ILE A 58 -11.59 27.00 -3.53
CA ILE A 58 -12.05 27.14 -2.14
C ILE A 58 -11.41 26.03 -1.27
N GLY A 59 -11.46 24.78 -1.72
CA GLY A 59 -10.84 23.66 -1.03
C GLY A 59 -9.33 23.82 -0.86
N SER A 60 -8.65 24.37 -1.87
CA SER A 60 -7.21 24.68 -1.80
C SER A 60 -6.90 25.79 -0.78
N ILE A 61 -7.71 26.85 -0.72
CA ILE A 61 -7.58 27.92 0.27
C ILE A 61 -7.77 27.36 1.68
N ILE A 62 -8.80 26.53 1.89
CA ILE A 62 -9.07 25.88 3.17
C ILE A 62 -7.92 24.95 3.57
N ALA A 63 -7.41 24.13 2.64
CA ALA A 63 -6.30 23.22 2.92
C ALA A 63 -5.01 23.97 3.28
N HIS A 64 -4.74 25.09 2.61
CA HIS A 64 -3.61 25.96 2.92
C HIS A 64 -3.76 26.61 4.30
N TYR A 65 -4.94 27.18 4.59
CA TYR A 65 -5.24 27.74 5.91
C TYR A 65 -5.10 26.69 7.01
N ALA A 66 -5.69 25.50 6.81
CA ALA A 66 -5.61 24.38 7.73
C ALA A 66 -4.17 23.94 8.01
N SER A 67 -3.31 23.92 6.99
CA SER A 67 -1.89 23.55 7.14
C SER A 67 -1.08 24.54 7.98
N LYS A 68 -1.49 25.81 8.03
CA LYS A 68 -0.86 26.85 8.86
C LYS A 68 -1.15 26.64 10.34
N TRP A 69 -2.37 26.22 10.66
CA TRP A 69 -2.85 26.06 12.04
C TRP A 69 -2.67 24.64 12.58
N LEU A 70 -2.70 23.64 11.70
CA LEU A 70 -2.49 22.23 12.01
C LEU A 70 -1.39 21.68 11.09
N PRO A 71 -0.12 21.74 11.52
CA PRO A 71 1.01 21.25 10.72
C PRO A 71 0.89 19.78 10.32
N ASP A 72 0.19 18.95 11.10
CA ASP A 72 -0.14 17.56 10.78
C ASP A 72 -0.87 17.43 9.42
N LEU A 73 -1.61 18.48 9.01
CA LEU A 73 -2.34 18.54 7.74
C LEU A 73 -1.46 19.01 6.57
N SER A 74 -0.21 19.43 6.79
CA SER A 74 0.72 19.86 5.74
C SER A 74 1.29 18.68 4.94
N GLY A 75 1.31 17.46 5.51
CA GLY A 75 1.75 16.23 4.81
C GLY A 75 3.25 15.97 4.89
N ASN A 76 3.99 16.92 5.46
CA ASN A 76 5.41 16.80 5.74
C ASN A 76 5.62 15.88 6.95
N VAL A 77 6.38 14.80 6.77
CA VAL A 77 6.69 13.80 7.82
C VAL A 77 7.37 14.42 9.05
N SER A 78 8.09 15.54 8.87
CA SER A 78 8.71 16.29 9.96
C SER A 78 7.70 16.82 10.99
N ALA A 79 6.46 17.13 10.58
CA ALA A 79 5.45 17.66 11.50
C ALA A 79 4.90 16.58 12.46
N ILE A 80 4.80 15.33 11.99
CA ILE A 80 4.28 14.20 12.78
C ILE A 80 5.26 13.79 13.89
N ILE A 81 6.56 13.88 13.62
CA ILE A 81 7.60 13.58 14.62
C ILE A 81 7.71 14.74 15.63
N SER A 82 7.61 15.98 15.16
CA SER A 82 7.63 17.17 16.02
C SER A 82 6.38 17.32 16.90
N SER A 83 5.24 16.71 16.58
CA SER A 83 4.07 16.70 17.48
C SER A 83 4.14 15.63 18.59
N THR A 84 5.04 14.65 18.46
CA THR A 84 5.38 13.73 19.57
C THR A 84 6.50 14.24 20.47
N SER A 85 7.31 15.20 20.01
CA SER A 85 8.21 15.95 20.87
C SER A 85 7.50 17.20 21.38
N LEU A 86 7.25 17.25 22.68
CA LEU A 86 6.86 18.46 23.41
C LEU A 86 8.00 19.50 23.38
N GLU A 87 8.43 19.96 22.22
CA GLU A 87 9.38 21.06 22.08
C GLU A 87 8.63 22.30 21.65
N SER A 88 8.08 22.95 22.66
CA SER A 88 7.68 24.34 22.64
C SER A 88 8.84 25.17 22.08
N LYS A 89 8.71 25.65 20.84
CA LYS A 89 9.59 26.70 20.34
C LYS A 89 9.25 27.97 21.12
N ASN A 90 10.07 28.23 22.13
CA ASN A 90 10.14 29.48 22.88
C ASN A 90 9.90 30.70 22.00
N ASN A 91 8.74 31.32 22.18
CA ASN A 91 8.63 32.76 22.13
C ASN A 91 8.08 33.18 23.50
N HIS A 92 8.92 33.83 24.29
CA HIS A 92 8.53 34.52 25.50
C HIS A 92 7.39 35.48 25.17
N ASN A 93 6.19 35.17 25.65
CA ASN A 93 5.29 36.11 26.30
C ASN A 93 4.29 35.31 27.14
N ASP A 94 4.19 35.74 28.39
CA ASP A 94 3.29 35.32 29.46
C ASP A 94 1.98 34.64 28.99
N THR A 95 1.90 33.31 29.06
CA THR A 95 0.64 32.58 28.96
C THR A 95 0.73 31.33 29.81
N GLN A 96 -0.21 31.16 30.74
CA GLN A 96 -0.38 29.99 31.60
C GLN A 96 -0.27 28.68 30.79
N PRO A 97 0.24 27.58 31.38
CA PRO A 97 0.29 26.29 30.70
C PRO A 97 -1.13 25.85 30.32
N GLU A 98 -1.46 25.93 29.04
CA GLU A 98 -2.73 25.46 28.49
C GLU A 98 -2.89 23.96 28.82
N SER A 99 -3.97 23.60 29.51
CA SER A 99 -4.25 22.21 29.85
C SER A 99 -4.32 21.35 28.58
N VAL A 100 -3.84 20.10 28.63
CA VAL A 100 -3.91 19.15 27.52
C VAL A 100 -5.35 19.03 26.99
N THR A 101 -6.33 19.01 27.90
CA THR A 101 -7.75 18.97 27.54
C THR A 101 -8.18 20.20 26.76
N ALA A 102 -7.72 21.40 27.15
CA ALA A 102 -8.03 22.64 26.45
C ALA A 102 -7.43 22.65 25.04
N SER A 103 -6.18 22.21 24.88
CA SER A 103 -5.54 22.08 23.56
C SER A 103 -6.27 21.08 22.65
N VAL A 104 -6.70 19.93 23.18
CA VAL A 104 -7.47 18.93 22.41
C VAL A 104 -8.84 19.48 22.01
N MET A 105 -9.57 20.12 22.94
CA MET A 105 -10.85 20.78 22.66
C MET A 105 -10.70 21.86 21.60
N LYS A 106 -9.61 22.65 21.67
CA LYS A 106 -9.30 23.69 20.68
C LYS A 106 -9.04 23.11 19.30
N LYS A 107 -8.24 22.05 19.23
CA LYS A 107 -7.96 21.33 17.98
C LYS A 107 -9.23 20.69 17.41
N ARG A 108 -10.08 20.13 18.27
CA ARG A 108 -11.38 19.55 17.89
C ARG A 108 -12.30 20.60 17.26
N PHE A 109 -12.52 21.73 17.93
CA PHE A 109 -13.34 22.82 17.39
C PHE A 109 -12.83 23.29 16.02
N PHE A 110 -11.52 23.47 15.88
CA PHE A 110 -10.93 23.89 14.61
C PHE A 110 -11.14 22.86 13.50
N VAL A 111 -10.92 21.57 13.79
CA VAL A 111 -11.14 20.48 12.83
C VAL A 111 -12.61 20.38 12.42
N GLU A 112 -13.54 20.42 13.38
CA GLU A 112 -14.98 20.37 13.11
C GLU A 112 -15.43 21.56 12.25
N THR A 113 -14.97 22.76 12.58
CA THR A 113 -15.28 23.98 11.80
C THR A 113 -14.70 23.90 10.39
N LEU A 114 -13.47 23.38 10.23
CA LEU A 114 -12.87 23.16 8.91
C LEU A 114 -13.71 22.21 8.06
N ILE A 115 -14.19 21.10 8.63
CA ILE A 115 -15.04 20.13 7.93
C ILE A 115 -16.35 20.79 7.49
N GLY A 116 -16.98 21.57 8.37
CA GLY A 116 -18.25 22.26 8.08
C GLY A 116 -18.18 23.30 6.95
N ILE A 117 -16.99 23.84 6.64
CA ILE A 117 -16.81 24.80 5.53
C ILE A 117 -16.27 24.16 4.24
N LEU A 118 -15.97 22.85 4.23
CA LEU A 118 -15.47 22.20 3.02
C LEU A 118 -16.52 22.21 1.90
N PRO A 119 -16.17 22.58 0.66
CA PRO A 119 -17.08 22.50 -0.48
C PRO A 119 -17.62 21.07 -0.67
N PRO A 120 -18.93 20.86 -0.82
CA PRO A 120 -19.52 19.52 -0.88
C PRO A 120 -19.20 18.76 -2.18
N GLU A 121 -18.74 19.46 -3.21
CA GLU A 121 -18.50 18.89 -4.54
C GLU A 121 -17.34 17.88 -4.52
N LYS A 122 -17.48 16.80 -5.29
CA LYS A 122 -16.41 15.80 -5.48
C LYS A 122 -15.17 16.49 -6.08
N ASP A 123 -13.99 16.00 -5.69
CA ASP A 123 -12.68 16.47 -6.16
C ASP A 123 -12.37 17.97 -5.85
N SER A 124 -13.20 18.64 -5.05
CA SER A 124 -12.93 20.01 -4.57
C SER A 124 -11.78 20.06 -3.56
N VAL A 125 -11.52 18.96 -2.87
CA VAL A 125 -10.48 18.84 -1.85
C VAL A 125 -9.71 17.53 -2.08
N PRO A 126 -8.36 17.56 -2.16
CA PRO A 126 -7.57 16.37 -2.43
C PRO A 126 -7.80 15.26 -1.40
N CYS A 127 -7.96 14.01 -1.86
CA CYS A 127 -8.21 12.84 -0.99
C CYS A 127 -7.19 12.69 0.15
N ASN A 128 -5.90 12.89 -0.13
CA ASN A 128 -4.84 12.81 0.90
C ASN A 128 -4.97 13.90 1.98
N PHE A 129 -5.51 15.08 1.66
CA PHE A 129 -5.84 16.07 2.68
C PHE A 129 -7.02 15.62 3.53
N LEU A 130 -8.08 15.09 2.92
CA LEU A 130 -9.23 14.55 3.66
C LEU A 130 -8.84 13.40 4.60
N LEU A 131 -7.93 12.52 4.18
CA LEU A 131 -7.41 11.44 5.02
C LEU A 131 -6.61 11.96 6.23
N ARG A 132 -5.76 12.98 6.03
CA ARG A 132 -5.06 13.66 7.14
C ARG A 132 -6.04 14.36 8.09
N LEU A 133 -7.07 14.99 7.54
CA LEU A 133 -8.12 15.63 8.33
C LEU A 133 -8.93 14.60 9.12
N LEU A 134 -9.29 13.46 8.50
CA LEU A 134 -9.97 12.35 9.14
C LEU A 134 -9.14 11.74 10.28
N ARG A 135 -7.85 11.49 10.04
CA ARG A 135 -6.91 11.05 11.08
C ARG A 135 -6.91 12.01 12.27
N THR A 136 -6.83 13.30 11.98
CA THR A 136 -6.80 14.34 13.01
C THR A 136 -8.13 14.41 13.75
N ALA A 137 -9.26 14.32 13.04
CA ALA A 137 -10.61 14.32 13.60
C ALA A 137 -10.85 13.13 14.53
N LYS A 138 -10.38 11.92 14.16
CA LYS A 138 -10.47 10.74 15.03
C LYS A 138 -9.59 10.88 16.27
N MET A 139 -8.35 11.38 16.11
CA MET A 139 -7.43 11.60 17.22
C MET A 139 -7.98 12.54 18.29
N VAL A 140 -8.72 13.59 17.89
CA VAL A 140 -9.32 14.57 18.82
C VAL A 140 -10.75 14.23 19.24
N GLY A 141 -11.29 13.09 18.80
CA GLY A 141 -12.65 12.66 19.13
C GLY A 141 -13.73 13.59 18.59
N ALA A 142 -13.60 14.06 17.35
CA ALA A 142 -14.60 14.92 16.70
C ALA A 142 -15.99 14.26 16.61
N ASN A 143 -17.03 15.08 16.47
CA ASN A 143 -18.42 14.62 16.36
C ASN A 143 -18.59 13.57 15.24
N PRO A 144 -19.31 12.46 15.50
CA PRO A 144 -19.49 11.39 14.53
C PRO A 144 -20.14 11.84 13.21
N ASN A 145 -20.96 12.90 13.22
CA ASN A 145 -21.56 13.45 11.99
C ASN A 145 -20.47 13.96 11.03
N TYR A 146 -19.46 14.67 11.55
CA TYR A 146 -18.34 15.14 10.75
C TYR A 146 -17.43 14.00 10.26
N LEU A 147 -17.25 12.96 11.08
CA LEU A 147 -16.47 11.79 10.68
C LEU A 147 -17.16 11.03 9.53
N THR A 148 -18.47 10.79 9.64
CA THR A 148 -19.25 10.11 8.60
C THR A 148 -19.31 10.89 7.30
N GLU A 149 -19.36 12.22 7.37
CA GLU A 149 -19.25 13.10 6.20
C GLU A 149 -17.86 12.99 5.54
N LEU A 150 -16.78 13.10 6.31
CA LEU A 150 -15.42 12.94 5.80
C LEU A 150 -15.20 11.56 5.17
N GLU A 151 -15.64 10.51 5.82
CA GLU A 151 -15.55 9.15 5.29
C GLU A 151 -16.28 9.01 3.95
N THR A 152 -17.47 9.62 3.83
CA THR A 152 -18.24 9.60 2.59
C THR A 152 -17.48 10.32 1.47
N ARG A 153 -16.93 11.51 1.74
CA ARG A 153 -16.12 12.27 0.79
C ARG A 153 -14.81 11.55 0.39
N VAL A 154 -14.13 10.90 1.34
CA VAL A 154 -12.94 10.06 1.06
C VAL A 154 -13.32 8.87 0.20
N SER A 155 -14.45 8.22 0.50
CA SER A 155 -14.93 7.05 -0.24
C SER A 155 -15.26 7.37 -1.70
N TRP A 156 -15.56 8.61 -2.07
CA TRP A 156 -15.82 8.99 -3.48
C TRP A 156 -14.56 9.09 -4.35
N GLN A 157 -13.39 9.25 -3.74
CA GLN A 157 -12.11 9.50 -4.42
C GLN A 157 -10.98 8.63 -3.86
N LEU A 158 -11.32 7.45 -3.32
CA LEU A 158 -10.37 6.53 -2.70
C LEU A 158 -9.29 6.05 -3.68
N ASP A 159 -9.55 6.10 -4.99
CA ASP A 159 -8.59 5.79 -6.05
C ASP A 159 -7.45 6.82 -6.18
N GLN A 160 -7.58 7.98 -5.52
CA GLN A 160 -6.57 9.03 -5.43
C GLN A 160 -5.79 9.00 -4.11
N ALA A 161 -6.15 8.10 -3.19
CA ALA A 161 -5.49 7.97 -1.90
C ALA A 161 -4.10 7.34 -2.03
N SER A 162 -3.17 7.81 -1.19
CA SER A 162 -1.88 7.16 -0.98
C SER A 162 -1.92 6.22 0.21
N LEU A 163 -1.12 5.15 0.16
CA LEU A 163 -1.00 4.18 1.27
C LEU A 163 -0.66 4.89 2.59
N LYS A 164 0.32 5.80 2.55
CA LYS A 164 0.79 6.57 3.70
C LYS A 164 -0.34 7.28 4.44
N GLU A 165 -1.23 7.95 3.71
CA GLU A 165 -2.31 8.72 4.32
C GLU A 165 -3.52 7.83 4.69
N LEU A 166 -3.68 6.67 4.04
CA LEU A 166 -4.70 5.67 4.39
C LEU A 166 -4.38 4.93 5.69
N MET A 167 -3.09 4.84 6.08
CA MET A 167 -2.62 4.23 7.33
C MET A 167 -2.99 5.10 8.55
N ILE A 168 -4.26 5.06 8.93
CA ILE A 168 -4.81 5.76 10.09
C ILE A 168 -4.73 4.83 11.32
N PRO A 169 -4.09 5.26 12.41
CA PRO A 169 -4.04 4.47 13.65
C PRO A 169 -5.42 4.22 14.23
N SER A 170 -5.59 3.09 14.93
CA SER A 170 -6.73 2.94 15.82
C SER A 170 -6.54 3.82 17.05
N PHE A 171 -7.56 4.64 17.37
CA PHE A 171 -7.59 5.49 18.57
C PHE A 171 -8.50 4.92 19.67
N SER A 172 -8.94 3.67 19.53
CA SER A 172 -9.74 3.00 20.56
C SER A 172 -8.83 2.37 21.62
N TYR A 173 -9.17 2.57 22.89
CA TYR A 173 -8.46 2.02 24.03
C TYR A 173 -8.62 0.49 24.18
N THR A 174 -9.55 -0.12 23.44
CA THR A 174 -9.81 -1.57 23.43
C THR A 174 -9.24 -2.27 22.20
N SER A 175 -8.69 -1.54 21.23
CA SER A 175 -8.18 -2.15 20.00
C SER A 175 -6.86 -2.86 20.25
N GLY A 176 -6.81 -4.14 19.90
CA GLY A 176 -5.55 -4.90 19.85
C GLY A 176 -4.69 -4.56 18.63
N THR A 177 -5.21 -3.80 17.67
CA THR A 177 -4.57 -3.46 16.40
C THR A 177 -4.03 -2.03 16.39
N LEU A 178 -2.91 -1.83 15.68
CA LEU A 178 -2.28 -0.53 15.49
C LEU A 178 -3.03 0.34 14.48
N LEU A 179 -3.67 -0.28 13.49
CA LEU A 179 -4.38 0.39 12.40
C LEU A 179 -5.88 0.17 12.49
N ASP A 180 -6.64 1.16 12.04
CA ASP A 180 -8.10 1.10 11.99
C ASP A 180 -8.58 0.36 10.72
N ILE A 181 -8.54 -0.97 10.76
CA ILE A 181 -8.96 -1.84 9.65
C ILE A 181 -10.46 -1.68 9.35
N GLU A 182 -11.27 -1.49 10.38
CA GLU A 182 -12.72 -1.30 10.24
C GLU A 182 -13.04 -0.01 9.46
N LEU A 183 -12.32 1.08 9.73
CA LEU A 183 -12.43 2.31 8.95
C LEU A 183 -12.14 2.05 7.46
N VAL A 184 -11.01 1.42 7.14
CA VAL A 184 -10.66 1.14 5.73
C VAL A 184 -11.70 0.24 5.09
N THR A 185 -12.21 -0.77 5.82
CA THR A 185 -13.29 -1.63 5.34
C THR A 185 -14.56 -0.83 5.03
N ARG A 186 -14.96 0.12 5.89
CA ARG A 186 -16.12 1.00 5.63
C ARG A 186 -15.89 1.93 4.44
N LEU A 187 -14.69 2.49 4.29
CA LEU A 187 -14.32 3.33 3.14
C LEU A 187 -14.38 2.54 1.83
N VAL A 188 -13.85 1.31 1.82
CA VAL A 188 -13.85 0.43 0.65
C VAL A 188 -15.28 -0.02 0.30
N ASN A 189 -16.11 -0.38 1.28
CA ASN A 189 -17.51 -0.75 1.06
C ASN A 189 -18.34 0.43 0.53
N LYS A 190 -18.13 1.63 1.05
CA LYS A 190 -18.73 2.84 0.48
C LYS A 190 -18.23 3.06 -0.94
N PHE A 191 -16.91 2.97 -1.19
CA PHE A 191 -16.35 3.09 -2.53
C PHE A 191 -16.94 2.05 -3.49
N SER A 192 -17.12 0.79 -3.08
CA SER A 192 -17.68 -0.28 -3.93
C SER A 192 -19.21 -0.15 -4.11
N GLY A 193 -19.93 0.43 -3.15
CA GLY A 193 -21.38 0.65 -3.24
C GLY A 193 -21.85 1.76 -4.20
N LEU A 194 -21.00 2.71 -4.61
CA LEU A 194 -21.42 3.87 -5.44
C LEU A 194 -21.65 3.54 -6.94
N ASP A 195 -21.93 2.28 -7.29
CA ASP A 195 -22.06 1.86 -8.71
C ASP A 195 -23.31 2.44 -9.40
N SER A 196 -24.23 3.05 -8.64
CA SER A 196 -25.50 3.61 -9.16
C SER A 196 -25.36 4.89 -10.00
N GLU A 197 -24.23 5.60 -9.96
CA GLU A 197 -24.08 6.92 -10.62
C GLU A 197 -23.11 6.92 -11.81
N GLY A 198 -22.58 5.77 -12.24
CA GLY A 198 -21.64 5.72 -13.38
C GLY A 198 -20.28 6.40 -13.12
N VAL A 199 -19.98 6.73 -11.86
CA VAL A 199 -18.80 7.50 -11.43
C VAL A 199 -17.52 6.65 -11.41
N LYS A 200 -17.63 5.31 -11.43
CA LYS A 200 -16.48 4.42 -11.29
C LYS A 200 -16.01 3.84 -12.62
N THR A 201 -14.83 4.28 -13.02
CA THR A 201 -14.08 3.61 -14.09
C THR A 201 -13.48 2.30 -13.55
N ALA A 202 -13.44 1.24 -14.35
CA ALA A 202 -12.72 0.01 -14.01
C ALA A 202 -11.27 0.28 -13.55
N ALA A 203 -10.63 1.31 -14.11
CA ALA A 203 -9.30 1.76 -13.69
C ALA A 203 -9.24 2.25 -12.23
N ALA A 204 -10.26 2.97 -11.74
CA ALA A 204 -10.33 3.43 -10.36
C ALA A 204 -10.47 2.24 -9.40
N LEU A 205 -11.30 1.26 -9.76
CA LEU A 205 -11.47 0.03 -8.99
C LEU A 205 -10.15 -0.77 -8.89
N VAL A 206 -9.39 -0.88 -9.97
CA VAL A 206 -8.05 -1.52 -9.98
C VAL A 206 -7.05 -0.75 -9.09
N LYS A 207 -7.06 0.58 -9.11
CA LYS A 207 -6.21 1.39 -8.23
C LYS A 207 -6.53 1.15 -6.76
N VAL A 208 -7.82 1.15 -6.40
CA VAL A 208 -8.26 0.86 -5.02
C VAL A 208 -7.88 -0.56 -4.62
N ALA A 209 -8.03 -1.56 -5.49
CA ALA A 209 -7.60 -2.92 -5.19
C ALA A 209 -6.10 -3.02 -4.87
N LYS A 210 -5.24 -2.36 -5.66
CA LYS A 210 -3.80 -2.31 -5.38
C LYS A 210 -3.47 -1.57 -4.08
N LEU A 211 -4.21 -0.50 -3.78
CA LEU A 211 -4.06 0.25 -2.53
C LEU A 211 -4.44 -0.62 -1.32
N VAL A 212 -5.57 -1.32 -1.39
CA VAL A 212 -6.04 -2.24 -0.34
C VAL A 212 -5.10 -3.42 -0.16
N ASP A 213 -4.62 -4.04 -1.23
CA ASP A 213 -3.63 -5.12 -1.14
C ASP A 213 -2.32 -4.66 -0.51
N SER A 214 -1.90 -3.41 -0.77
CA SER A 214 -0.73 -2.81 -0.12
C SER A 214 -0.98 -2.52 1.37
N TYR A 215 -2.16 -2.01 1.71
CA TYR A 215 -2.58 -1.79 3.09
C TYR A 215 -2.67 -3.09 3.88
N LEU A 216 -3.27 -4.14 3.30
CA LEU A 216 -3.37 -5.47 3.90
C LEU A 216 -1.98 -6.05 4.19
N ALA A 217 -1.00 -5.83 3.31
CA ALA A 217 0.36 -6.31 3.53
C ALA A 217 1.05 -5.62 4.73
N GLU A 218 0.81 -4.33 4.96
CA GLU A 218 1.31 -3.60 6.12
C GLU A 218 0.55 -4.00 7.41
N ALA A 219 -0.79 -4.07 7.33
CA ALA A 219 -1.64 -4.46 8.45
C ALA A 219 -1.37 -5.90 8.90
N ALA A 220 -1.04 -6.80 7.98
CA ALA A 220 -0.76 -8.21 8.26
C ALA A 220 0.45 -8.44 9.18
N VAL A 221 1.36 -7.47 9.30
CA VAL A 221 2.52 -7.53 10.21
C VAL A 221 2.09 -7.41 11.67
N ASP A 222 0.92 -6.82 11.93
CA ASP A 222 0.37 -6.65 13.27
C ASP A 222 -0.14 -7.98 13.84
N GLY A 223 0.49 -8.45 14.93
CA GLY A 223 0.11 -9.66 15.63
C GLY A 223 -1.26 -9.59 16.32
N GLY A 224 -1.80 -8.39 16.52
CA GLY A 224 -3.15 -8.17 17.06
C GLY A 224 -4.26 -8.30 16.03
N LEU A 225 -3.93 -8.41 14.74
CA LEU A 225 -4.93 -8.46 13.66
C LEU A 225 -5.70 -9.78 13.63
N ALA A 226 -6.99 -9.71 13.94
CA ALA A 226 -7.88 -10.86 13.90
C ALA A 226 -8.14 -11.33 12.47
N LEU A 227 -8.19 -12.65 12.27
CA LEU A 227 -8.44 -13.26 10.96
C LEU A 227 -9.77 -12.80 10.31
N PRO A 228 -10.90 -12.69 11.05
CA PRO A 228 -12.15 -12.23 10.45
C PRO A 228 -12.07 -10.81 9.90
N GLU A 229 -11.36 -9.90 10.59
CA GLU A 229 -11.16 -8.53 10.11
C GLU A 229 -10.32 -8.49 8.83
N PHE A 230 -9.27 -9.31 8.78
CA PHE A 230 -8.42 -9.45 7.60
C PHE A 230 -9.21 -9.98 6.38
N ILE A 231 -10.02 -11.03 6.57
CA ILE A 231 -10.88 -11.58 5.51
C ILE A 231 -11.97 -10.58 5.09
N SER A 232 -12.57 -9.87 6.04
CA SER A 232 -13.59 -8.86 5.77
C SER A 232 -13.09 -7.78 4.80
N LEU A 233 -11.87 -7.27 5.01
CA LEU A 233 -11.28 -6.28 4.12
C LEU A 233 -10.91 -6.86 2.75
N ILE A 234 -10.42 -8.11 2.67
CA ILE A 234 -10.15 -8.77 1.38
C ILE A 234 -11.43 -8.89 0.53
N THR A 235 -12.54 -9.26 1.18
CA THR A 235 -13.84 -9.54 0.55
C THR A 235 -14.69 -8.30 0.29
N ALA A 236 -14.33 -7.13 0.85
CA ALA A 236 -14.97 -5.85 0.58
C ALA A 236 -14.86 -5.39 -0.89
N LEU A 237 -13.90 -5.96 -1.64
CA LEU A 237 -13.72 -5.72 -3.08
C LEU A 237 -14.18 -6.91 -3.93
N PRO A 238 -14.83 -6.66 -5.08
CA PRO A 238 -15.25 -7.73 -5.98
C PRO A 238 -14.04 -8.40 -6.65
N SER A 239 -14.18 -9.68 -7.01
CA SER A 239 -13.09 -10.48 -7.57
C SER A 239 -12.52 -9.93 -8.90
N HIS A 240 -13.31 -9.21 -9.69
CA HIS A 240 -12.85 -8.59 -10.94
C HIS A 240 -12.05 -7.28 -10.74
N ALA A 241 -12.01 -6.73 -9.52
CA ALA A 241 -11.20 -5.55 -9.19
C ALA A 241 -9.69 -5.83 -9.29
N ARG A 242 -9.29 -7.09 -9.05
CA ARG A 242 -7.90 -7.54 -9.11
C ARG A 242 -7.61 -8.16 -10.47
N THR A 243 -6.85 -7.45 -11.29
CA THR A 243 -6.28 -7.99 -12.54
C THR A 243 -5.12 -8.93 -12.28
N THR A 244 -4.35 -8.66 -11.22
CA THR A 244 -3.21 -9.45 -10.74
C THR A 244 -3.36 -9.61 -9.23
N GLU A 245 -3.10 -10.80 -8.70
CA GLU A 245 -3.30 -11.10 -7.26
C GLU A 245 -2.00 -11.21 -6.47
N ASP A 246 -0.88 -10.76 -7.03
CA ASP A 246 0.43 -10.75 -6.37
C ASP A 246 0.42 -9.97 -5.05
N GLY A 247 -0.27 -8.83 -5.01
CA GLY A 247 -0.42 -8.01 -3.80
C GLY A 247 -1.21 -8.72 -2.71
N LEU A 248 -2.34 -9.32 -3.07
CA LEU A 248 -3.16 -10.13 -2.18
C LEU A 248 -2.39 -11.35 -1.66
N TYR A 249 -1.68 -12.06 -2.54
CA TYR A 249 -0.81 -13.18 -2.16
C TYR A 249 0.24 -12.74 -1.15
N ARG A 250 0.94 -11.62 -1.41
CA ARG A 250 1.94 -11.06 -0.48
C ARG A 250 1.31 -10.73 0.88
N ALA A 251 0.12 -10.14 0.90
CA ALA A 251 -0.56 -9.82 2.16
C ALA A 251 -0.92 -11.08 2.96
N ILE A 252 -1.48 -12.10 2.31
CA ILE A 252 -1.80 -13.39 2.93
C ILE A 252 -0.52 -14.07 3.44
N ASP A 253 0.54 -14.05 2.63
CA ASP A 253 1.82 -14.64 3.03
C ASP A 253 2.43 -13.94 4.25
N THR A 254 2.40 -12.61 4.29
CA THR A 254 2.82 -11.83 5.46
C THR A 254 1.98 -12.17 6.68
N TYR A 255 0.66 -12.30 6.53
CA TYR A 255 -0.24 -12.67 7.63
C TYR A 255 0.11 -14.04 8.19
N LEU A 256 0.27 -15.05 7.32
CA LEU A 256 0.71 -16.39 7.75
C LEU A 256 2.10 -16.40 8.39
N LYS A 257 2.95 -15.41 8.09
CA LYS A 257 4.26 -15.23 8.75
C LYS A 257 4.12 -14.70 10.17
N ALA A 258 3.32 -13.65 10.33
CA ALA A 258 3.17 -12.93 11.58
C ALA A 258 2.25 -13.65 12.58
N HIS A 259 1.39 -14.56 12.08
CA HIS A 259 0.39 -15.27 12.85
C HIS A 259 0.60 -16.80 12.81
N PRO A 260 1.65 -17.35 13.45
CA PRO A 260 1.94 -18.78 13.43
C PRO A 260 0.83 -19.65 14.06
N GLN A 261 0.00 -19.06 14.94
CA GLN A 261 -1.14 -19.67 15.63
C GLN A 261 -2.32 -20.01 14.71
N VAL A 262 -2.34 -19.49 13.47
CA VAL A 262 -3.41 -19.75 12.49
C VAL A 262 -3.53 -21.24 12.20
N LEU A 263 -4.74 -21.76 12.39
CA LEU A 263 -5.09 -23.16 12.27
C LEU A 263 -5.02 -23.64 10.82
N LYS A 264 -4.80 -24.94 10.60
CA LYS A 264 -4.75 -25.52 9.23
C LYS A 264 -5.99 -25.21 8.40
N GLN A 265 -7.16 -25.16 9.02
CA GLN A 265 -8.43 -24.84 8.35
C GLN A 265 -8.49 -23.36 7.92
N GLU A 266 -8.00 -22.46 8.75
CA GLU A 266 -7.92 -21.02 8.45
C GLU A 266 -6.90 -20.74 7.34
N ARG A 267 -5.75 -21.43 7.34
CA ARG A 267 -4.78 -21.36 6.22
C ARG A 267 -5.41 -21.80 4.91
N LYS A 268 -6.23 -22.85 4.94
CA LYS A 268 -6.99 -23.33 3.77
C LYS A 268 -8.01 -22.30 3.30
N GLU A 269 -8.68 -21.62 4.23
CA GLU A 269 -9.63 -20.55 3.91
C GLU A 269 -8.92 -19.36 3.23
N LEU A 270 -7.82 -18.87 3.82
CA LEU A 270 -7.02 -17.79 3.25
C LEU A 270 -6.51 -18.14 1.84
N CYS A 271 -5.96 -19.35 1.65
CA CYS A 271 -5.45 -19.78 0.35
C CYS A 271 -6.55 -19.93 -0.70
N ARG A 272 -7.82 -20.14 -0.30
CA ARG A 272 -8.96 -20.20 -1.21
C ARG A 272 -9.33 -18.83 -1.78
N LEU A 273 -8.94 -17.74 -1.11
CA LEU A 273 -9.19 -16.37 -1.57
C LEU A 273 -8.30 -15.98 -2.76
N ILE A 274 -7.23 -16.73 -3.03
CA ILE A 274 -6.28 -16.48 -4.12
C ILE A 274 -6.71 -17.24 -5.39
N ASP A 275 -6.88 -16.53 -6.49
CA ASP A 275 -7.00 -17.07 -7.83
C ASP A 275 -5.61 -17.24 -8.45
N SER A 276 -5.10 -18.47 -8.43
CA SER A 276 -3.80 -18.84 -9.00
C SER A 276 -3.62 -18.45 -10.48
N ARG A 277 -4.71 -18.27 -11.23
CA ARG A 277 -4.68 -17.86 -12.64
C ARG A 277 -4.21 -16.43 -12.82
N LYS A 278 -4.40 -15.59 -11.80
CA LYS A 278 -4.05 -14.16 -11.80
C LYS A 278 -2.73 -13.85 -11.11
N LEU A 279 -1.99 -14.87 -10.67
CA LEU A 279 -0.63 -14.70 -10.19
C LEU A 279 0.33 -14.52 -11.38
N SER A 280 1.30 -13.62 -11.20
CA SER A 280 2.50 -13.56 -12.04
C SER A 280 3.33 -14.84 -11.90
N PRO A 281 4.18 -15.19 -12.90
CA PRO A 281 5.04 -16.36 -12.79
C PRO A 281 5.99 -16.28 -11.60
N GLU A 282 6.46 -15.09 -11.23
CA GLU A 282 7.30 -14.88 -10.04
C GLU A 282 6.54 -15.15 -8.75
N ALA A 283 5.31 -14.64 -8.63
CA ALA A 283 4.47 -14.89 -7.46
C ALA A 283 4.04 -16.36 -7.37
N ALA A 284 3.75 -17.00 -8.51
CA ALA A 284 3.42 -18.41 -8.59
C ALA A 284 4.61 -19.29 -8.17
N LEU A 285 5.84 -18.96 -8.59
CA LEU A 285 7.05 -19.65 -8.15
C LEU A 285 7.25 -19.52 -6.64
N HIS A 286 7.12 -18.31 -6.09
CA HIS A 286 7.22 -18.10 -4.64
C HIS A 286 6.15 -18.89 -3.89
N ALA A 287 4.91 -18.90 -4.38
CA ALA A 287 3.82 -19.70 -3.81
C ALA A 287 4.10 -21.21 -3.87
N ALA A 288 4.69 -21.71 -4.96
CA ALA A 288 5.03 -23.12 -5.09
C ALA A 288 6.11 -23.58 -4.09
N GLN A 289 6.99 -22.68 -3.66
CA GLN A 289 8.08 -22.95 -2.73
C GLN A 289 7.73 -22.62 -1.27
N ASN A 290 6.50 -22.19 -0.99
CA ASN A 290 6.13 -21.68 0.33
C ASN A 290 5.53 -22.75 1.23
N ASP A 291 6.32 -23.21 2.20
CA ASP A 291 5.96 -24.26 3.17
C ASP A 291 4.78 -23.89 4.10
N ARG A 292 4.39 -22.61 4.18
CA ARG A 292 3.26 -22.16 5.00
C ARG A 292 1.92 -22.43 4.33
N LEU A 293 1.90 -22.62 3.01
CA LEU A 293 0.68 -22.89 2.26
C LEU A 293 0.31 -24.38 2.35
N PRO A 294 -0.99 -24.73 2.39
CA PRO A 294 -1.41 -26.11 2.28
C PRO A 294 -0.96 -26.72 0.94
N VAL A 295 -0.53 -27.99 0.96
CA VAL A 295 -0.08 -28.74 -0.24
C VAL A 295 -1.07 -28.63 -1.41
N ARG A 296 -2.39 -28.66 -1.13
CA ARG A 296 -3.42 -28.51 -2.15
C ARG A 296 -3.37 -27.16 -2.87
N ALA A 297 -3.03 -26.08 -2.17
CA ALA A 297 -2.88 -24.75 -2.78
C ALA A 297 -1.65 -24.70 -3.69
N ILE A 298 -0.52 -25.26 -3.23
CA ILE A 298 0.72 -25.39 -4.00
C ILE A 298 0.48 -26.16 -5.31
N ILE A 299 -0.18 -27.32 -5.24
CA ILE A 299 -0.54 -28.11 -6.42
C ILE A 299 -1.43 -27.29 -7.37
N GLY A 300 -2.39 -26.53 -6.85
CA GLY A 300 -3.26 -25.68 -7.65
C GLY A 300 -2.49 -24.60 -8.43
N VAL A 301 -1.50 -23.97 -7.79
CA VAL A 301 -0.60 -23.01 -8.45
C VAL A 301 0.22 -23.69 -9.53
N LEU A 302 0.87 -24.80 -9.24
CA LEU A 302 1.69 -25.55 -10.20
C LEU A 302 0.89 -26.01 -11.42
N PHE A 303 -0.32 -26.54 -11.22
CA PHE A 303 -1.19 -26.96 -12.32
C PHE A 303 -1.64 -25.79 -13.19
N THR A 304 -1.86 -24.63 -12.58
CA THR A 304 -2.23 -23.40 -13.29
C THR A 304 -1.08 -22.95 -14.20
N GLU A 305 0.15 -22.95 -13.69
CA GLU A 305 1.34 -22.63 -14.48
C GLU A 305 1.60 -23.66 -15.60
N GLN A 306 1.43 -24.96 -15.31
CA GLN A 306 1.53 -26.01 -16.34
C GLN A 306 0.52 -25.78 -17.47
N THR A 307 -0.71 -25.39 -17.14
CA THR A 307 -1.75 -25.10 -18.13
C THR A 307 -1.41 -23.85 -18.98
N LYS A 308 -0.84 -22.80 -18.36
CA LYS A 308 -0.38 -21.60 -19.09
C LYS A 308 0.73 -21.96 -20.08
N LEU A 309 1.71 -22.78 -19.65
CA LEU A 309 2.81 -23.25 -20.50
C LEU A 309 2.32 -24.16 -21.64
N SER A 310 1.41 -25.10 -21.36
CA SER A 310 0.83 -25.98 -22.38
C SER A 310 0.15 -25.18 -23.49
N ARG A 311 -0.64 -24.16 -23.14
CA ARG A 311 -1.30 -23.28 -24.12
C ARG A 311 -0.31 -22.54 -25.01
N HIS A 312 0.83 -22.09 -24.45
CA HIS A 312 1.90 -21.49 -25.25
C HIS A 312 2.52 -22.48 -26.23
N ILE A 313 2.70 -23.74 -25.83
CA ILE A 313 3.24 -24.82 -26.68
C ILE A 313 2.24 -25.18 -27.80
N ASP A 314 0.95 -25.30 -27.48
CA ASP A 314 -0.10 -25.63 -28.45
C ASP A 314 -0.27 -24.52 -29.51
N CYS A 315 -0.17 -23.25 -29.12
CA CYS A 315 -0.19 -22.12 -30.05
C CYS A 315 1.06 -22.09 -30.95
N ASN A 316 2.22 -22.46 -30.40
CA ASN A 316 3.46 -22.55 -31.16
C ASN A 316 3.40 -23.71 -32.17
N SER A 317 2.86 -24.87 -31.78
CA SER A 317 2.66 -26.04 -32.65
C SER A 317 1.60 -25.81 -33.74
N SER A 318 0.54 -25.06 -33.45
CA SER A 318 -0.51 -24.70 -34.41
C SER A 318 -0.04 -23.69 -35.49
N SER A 319 1.06 -22.98 -35.22
CA SER A 319 1.69 -22.05 -36.16
C SER A 319 2.65 -22.75 -37.14
N ILE A 320 3.01 -24.02 -36.90
CA ILE A 320 3.92 -24.82 -37.74
C ILE A 320 3.13 -25.70 -38.73
N SER A 321 1.89 -26.04 -38.41
CA SER A 321 1.01 -26.90 -39.22
C SER A 321 0.09 -26.14 -40.18
N SER A 322 0.14 -24.81 -40.23
CA SER A 322 -0.68 -23.95 -41.11
C SER A 322 0.04 -23.44 -42.36
N THR A 323 0.93 -24.25 -42.97
CA THR A 323 1.51 -23.94 -44.31
C THR A 323 0.68 -24.51 -45.48
N THR A 324 -0.38 -25.28 -45.25
CA THR A 324 -1.24 -25.74 -46.36
C THR A 324 -2.71 -25.73 -45.99
N ARG A 325 -3.34 -24.54 -46.04
CA ARG A 325 -4.70 -24.35 -46.60
C ARG A 325 -5.14 -22.89 -46.48
N SER A 326 -5.43 -22.31 -47.64
CA SER A 326 -5.94 -20.96 -47.86
C SER A 326 -7.24 -20.67 -47.07
N PRO A 327 -7.57 -19.39 -46.80
CA PRO A 327 -8.78 -19.02 -46.08
C PRO A 327 -9.98 -18.94 -47.02
N THR A 328 -11.14 -19.41 -46.56
CA THR A 328 -12.43 -19.05 -47.15
C THR A 328 -13.30 -18.45 -46.07
N ASN A 329 -13.79 -17.24 -46.36
CA ASN A 329 -14.59 -16.38 -45.49
C ASN A 329 -15.86 -17.05 -44.99
N ALA A 330 -16.24 -16.75 -43.74
CA ALA A 330 -17.63 -16.63 -43.34
C ALA A 330 -17.75 -15.56 -42.25
N SER A 331 -18.46 -14.48 -42.60
CA SER A 331 -18.88 -13.38 -41.75
C SER A 331 -19.73 -13.82 -40.56
N GLY A 332 -19.64 -13.08 -39.46
CA GLY A 332 -20.74 -12.90 -38.52
C GLY A 332 -20.39 -13.09 -37.04
N SER A 333 -19.96 -12.02 -36.37
CA SER A 333 -20.60 -11.50 -35.15
C SER A 333 -19.72 -10.46 -34.49
N HIS A 334 -20.29 -9.28 -34.32
CA HIS A 334 -19.71 -8.13 -33.64
C HIS A 334 -20.14 -8.15 -32.16
N TYR A 335 -19.31 -7.55 -31.30
CA TYR A 335 -19.51 -7.22 -29.87
C TYR A 335 -19.19 -8.33 -28.85
N LEU A 336 -17.94 -8.33 -28.37
CA LEU A 336 -17.57 -8.01 -26.97
C LEU A 336 -16.04 -8.18 -26.82
N GLU A 337 -15.32 -7.06 -26.90
CA GLU A 337 -13.90 -6.96 -26.56
C GLU A 337 -13.77 -6.37 -25.16
N GLY A 338 -13.00 -7.03 -24.30
CA GLY A 338 -12.81 -6.59 -22.91
C GLY A 338 -11.98 -7.56 -22.07
N GLY A 339 -10.92 -8.14 -22.65
CA GLY A 339 -9.99 -9.00 -21.92
C GLY A 339 -8.84 -9.34 -22.82
N SER A 340 -7.64 -8.86 -22.48
CA SER A 340 -6.39 -9.12 -23.18
C SER A 340 -6.09 -10.63 -23.23
N ALA A 341 -6.72 -11.34 -24.16
CA ALA A 341 -6.23 -12.61 -24.64
C ALA A 341 -4.87 -12.31 -25.29
N ALA A 342 -3.82 -12.87 -24.73
CA ALA A 342 -2.47 -12.77 -25.28
C ALA A 342 -2.53 -13.04 -26.78
N ARG A 343 -2.34 -12.00 -27.60
CA ARG A 343 -2.22 -12.17 -29.05
C ARG A 343 -1.04 -13.11 -29.26
N CYS A 344 -1.29 -14.22 -29.96
CA CYS A 344 -0.21 -15.11 -30.39
C CYS A 344 0.73 -14.29 -31.27
N LEU A 345 1.98 -14.14 -30.84
CA LEU A 345 2.99 -13.41 -31.59
C LEU A 345 3.30 -14.18 -32.87
N SER A 346 3.36 -13.45 -33.99
CA SER A 346 3.78 -14.02 -35.28
C SER A 346 5.22 -14.53 -35.19
N LYS A 347 5.57 -15.53 -36.01
CA LYS A 347 6.95 -16.06 -36.12
C LYS A 347 7.99 -14.95 -36.35
N ARG A 348 7.62 -13.89 -37.07
CA ARG A 348 8.46 -12.70 -37.25
C ARG A 348 8.67 -11.93 -35.94
N GLU A 349 7.61 -11.73 -35.17
CA GLU A 349 7.65 -11.00 -33.89
C GLU A 349 8.43 -11.80 -32.82
N MET A 350 8.27 -13.12 -32.78
CA MET A 350 9.05 -14.01 -31.91
C MET A 350 10.55 -13.94 -32.24
N ASN A 351 10.91 -13.98 -33.54
CA ASN A 351 12.31 -13.84 -33.95
C ASN A 351 12.89 -12.47 -33.59
N VAL A 352 12.10 -11.40 -33.72
CA VAL A 352 12.52 -10.05 -33.32
C VAL A 352 12.73 -9.96 -31.81
N GLN A 353 11.80 -10.48 -31.00
CA GLN A 353 11.97 -10.53 -29.55
C GLN A 353 13.18 -11.37 -29.13
N GLN A 354 13.41 -12.50 -29.80
CA GLN A 354 14.55 -13.37 -29.49
C GLN A 354 15.90 -12.79 -29.94
N ALA A 355 15.90 -11.97 -31.00
CA ALA A 355 17.06 -11.16 -31.38
C ALA A 355 17.31 -10.03 -30.36
N GLU A 356 16.26 -9.36 -29.88
CA GLU A 356 16.37 -8.33 -28.86
C GLU A 356 16.84 -8.88 -27.51
N ILE A 357 16.36 -10.06 -27.09
CA ILE A 357 16.85 -10.74 -25.89
C ILE A 357 18.33 -11.09 -26.02
N ARG A 358 18.80 -11.53 -27.19
CA ARG A 358 20.23 -11.79 -27.42
C ARG A 358 21.06 -10.51 -27.33
N ARG A 359 20.62 -9.43 -27.97
CA ARG A 359 21.26 -8.12 -27.87
C ARG A 359 21.33 -7.64 -26.41
N LEU A 360 20.22 -7.74 -25.67
CA LEU A 360 20.16 -7.33 -24.27
C LEU A 360 21.09 -8.15 -23.38
N ARG A 361 21.23 -9.46 -23.63
CA ARG A 361 22.20 -10.30 -22.90
C ARG A 361 23.63 -9.86 -23.16
N GLU A 362 23.98 -9.57 -24.42
CA GLU A 362 25.30 -9.03 -24.78
C GLU A 362 25.54 -7.67 -24.13
N ASP A 363 24.54 -6.79 -24.11
CA ASP A 363 24.61 -5.48 -23.47
C ASP A 363 24.82 -5.60 -21.94
N VAL A 364 24.15 -6.53 -21.26
CA VAL A 364 24.33 -6.79 -19.82
C VAL A 364 25.74 -7.27 -19.52
N VAL A 365 26.29 -8.20 -20.31
CA VAL A 365 27.67 -8.67 -20.13
C VAL A 365 28.67 -7.53 -20.36
N ARG A 366 28.45 -6.70 -21.39
CA ARG A 366 29.28 -5.53 -21.67
C ARG A 366 29.22 -4.51 -20.52
N LEU A 367 28.03 -4.22 -20.00
CA LEU A 367 27.86 -3.31 -18.86
C LEU A 367 28.50 -3.87 -17.58
N GLN A 368 28.38 -5.17 -17.31
CA GLN A 368 29.07 -5.79 -16.18
C GLN A 368 30.59 -5.66 -16.30
N SER A 369 31.15 -5.84 -17.49
CA SER A 369 32.58 -5.61 -17.76
C SER A 369 32.98 -4.15 -17.52
N GLN A 370 32.19 -3.18 -17.99
CA GLN A 370 32.44 -1.75 -17.75
C GLN A 370 32.34 -1.37 -16.26
N CYS A 371 31.34 -1.89 -15.55
CA CYS A 371 31.22 -1.72 -14.10
C CYS A 371 32.42 -2.31 -13.35
N GLY A 372 32.89 -3.49 -13.75
CA GLY A 372 34.09 -4.12 -13.19
C GLY A 372 35.35 -3.29 -13.45
N ALA A 373 35.53 -2.76 -14.67
CA ALA A 373 36.65 -1.91 -15.01
C ALA A 373 36.65 -0.58 -14.23
N MET A 374 35.48 0.05 -14.07
CA MET A 374 35.34 1.25 -13.24
C MET A 374 35.63 0.95 -11.76
N HIS A 375 35.17 -0.19 -11.24
CA HIS A 375 35.46 -0.59 -9.86
C HIS A 375 36.97 -0.76 -9.63
N PHE A 376 37.66 -1.41 -10.57
CA PHE A 376 39.12 -1.59 -10.52
C PHE A 376 39.89 -0.26 -10.65
N GLN A 377 39.40 0.69 -11.45
CA GLN A 377 39.98 2.03 -11.49
C GLN A 377 39.79 2.79 -10.17
N LEU A 378 38.62 2.64 -9.55
CA LEU A 378 38.31 3.27 -8.27
C LEU A 378 39.20 2.72 -7.16
N GLU A 379 39.45 1.41 -7.15
CA GLU A 379 40.37 0.69 -6.25
C GLU A 379 41.84 1.14 -6.42
N ARG A 380 42.31 1.29 -7.67
CA ARG A 380 43.66 1.82 -7.94
C ARG A 380 43.83 3.29 -7.54
N LEU A 381 42.78 4.10 -7.65
CA LEU A 381 42.81 5.51 -7.23
C LEU A 381 42.84 5.66 -5.71
N MET A 382 42.19 4.75 -4.97
CA MET A 382 42.24 4.75 -3.51
C MET A 382 43.57 4.20 -2.96
N GLU A 383 44.23 3.26 -3.65
CA GLU A 383 45.59 2.82 -3.30
C GLU A 383 46.67 3.87 -3.62
N LYS A 384 46.56 4.60 -4.74
CA LYS A 384 47.47 5.72 -5.04
C LYS A 384 47.33 6.90 -4.08
N LYS A 385 46.16 7.07 -3.47
CA LYS A 385 45.91 8.12 -2.47
C LYS A 385 46.49 7.78 -1.09
N SER A 386 46.88 6.53 -0.82
CA SER A 386 47.54 6.13 0.44
C SER A 386 49.08 6.23 0.38
N SER A 387 49.69 6.36 -0.81
CA SER A 387 51.14 6.33 -1.01
C SER A 387 51.79 7.68 -1.37
N GLY A 388 51.01 8.77 -1.50
CA GLY A 388 51.52 10.12 -1.76
C GLY A 388 50.99 11.13 -0.76
N GLY A 389 51.83 11.56 0.18
CA GLY A 389 51.48 12.59 1.15
C GLY A 389 51.24 13.96 0.48
N SER A 390 49.99 14.42 0.44
CA SER A 390 49.66 15.85 0.51
C SER A 390 48.19 16.08 0.86
N LYS A 391 47.98 17.14 1.65
CA LYS A 391 46.74 17.62 2.26
C LYS A 391 45.64 17.91 1.23
N GLY A 392 44.41 17.47 1.50
CA GLY A 392 43.22 17.89 0.75
C GLY A 392 41.97 17.08 1.09
N PHE A 393 41.14 17.62 1.98
CA PHE A 393 39.84 17.08 2.39
C PHE A 393 38.89 16.88 1.20
N PHE A 394 38.38 15.67 0.96
CA PHE A 394 37.08 15.45 0.31
C PHE A 394 36.44 14.15 0.86
N ARG A 395 35.34 14.30 1.61
CA ARG A 395 34.56 13.21 2.23
C ARG A 395 33.51 12.69 1.24
N TRP A 396 33.70 11.48 0.69
CA TRP A 396 32.69 10.82 -0.15
C TRP A 396 31.65 9.99 0.63
N LYS A 397 31.54 10.15 1.95
CA LYS A 397 30.50 9.47 2.75
C LYS A 397 29.09 10.08 2.59
N ARG A 398 28.76 10.67 1.44
CA ARG A 398 27.42 11.25 1.19
C ARG A 398 26.79 10.92 -0.18
N LEU A 399 27.27 9.89 -0.86
CA LEU A 399 26.51 9.25 -1.94
C LEU A 399 26.44 7.76 -1.60
N GLY A 400 25.33 7.36 -0.98
CA GLY A 400 25.07 5.99 -0.60
C GLY A 400 24.82 5.13 -1.83
N LEU A 401 25.80 4.30 -2.16
CA LEU A 401 25.64 3.15 -3.05
C LEU A 401 26.48 2.01 -2.46
N VAL A 402 25.82 1.13 -1.71
CA VAL A 402 26.34 -0.20 -1.39
C VAL A 402 25.49 -1.19 -2.20
N PRO A 403 26.04 -1.92 -3.18
CA PRO A 403 25.42 -3.12 -3.66
C PRO A 403 26.07 -4.32 -2.98
N SER A 404 25.34 -4.94 -2.06
CA SER A 404 25.59 -6.32 -1.67
C SER A 404 24.98 -7.22 -2.74
N ILE A 405 25.80 -7.76 -3.64
CA ILE A 405 25.43 -8.93 -4.46
C ILE A 405 26.61 -9.89 -4.43
N ARG A 406 26.61 -10.77 -3.42
CA ARG A 406 27.36 -12.02 -3.47
C ARG A 406 26.36 -13.12 -3.82
N GLY A 407 26.06 -13.25 -5.11
CA GLY A 407 25.32 -14.37 -5.67
C GLY A 407 26.24 -15.13 -6.62
N SER A 408 26.86 -16.20 -6.14
CA SER A 408 27.59 -17.15 -6.97
C SER A 408 26.60 -17.98 -7.76
N VAL A 409 26.46 -17.71 -9.06
CA VAL A 409 25.91 -18.68 -10.02
C VAL A 409 27.10 -19.19 -10.83
N SER A 410 27.59 -20.37 -10.46
CA SER A 410 28.53 -21.12 -11.29
C SER A 410 27.76 -21.66 -12.49
N VAL A 411 28.11 -21.19 -13.69
CA VAL A 411 27.73 -21.83 -14.95
C VAL A 411 28.89 -22.74 -15.33
N GLU A 412 28.76 -24.03 -15.08
CA GLU A 412 29.68 -25.01 -15.67
C GLU A 412 29.32 -25.21 -17.14
N LYS A 413 30.37 -25.15 -17.96
CA LYS A 413 30.37 -25.41 -19.39
C LYS A 413 31.42 -26.51 -19.60
N GLY A 414 30.98 -27.69 -20.06
CA GLY A 414 31.83 -28.77 -20.55
C GLY A 414 30.92 -29.67 -21.40
N GLU A 415 30.91 -29.50 -22.71
CA GLU A 415 31.80 -30.17 -23.68
C GLU A 415 31.64 -31.70 -23.63
N GLU A 416 30.97 -32.19 -24.66
CA GLU A 416 30.85 -33.60 -25.04
C GLU A 416 32.22 -34.14 -25.42
N GLU A 417 32.64 -35.26 -24.82
CA GLU A 417 33.51 -36.19 -25.52
C GLU A 417 33.21 -37.64 -25.12
N SER A 418 33.21 -38.48 -26.15
CA SER A 418 32.82 -39.88 -26.20
C SER A 418 33.88 -40.78 -25.55
N GLY A 419 33.47 -41.80 -24.81
CA GLY A 419 34.40 -42.80 -24.25
C GLY A 419 33.72 -43.94 -23.51
N ASP A 420 33.84 -45.12 -24.08
CA ASP A 420 33.21 -46.40 -23.78
C ASP A 420 33.80 -47.16 -22.55
N ASN A 421 33.02 -48.11 -22.03
CA ASN A 421 33.33 -49.26 -21.14
C ASN A 421 33.45 -49.13 -19.61
N GLY A 422 32.63 -49.94 -18.92
CA GLY A 422 33.15 -50.97 -18.00
C GLY A 422 32.86 -50.87 -16.50
N GLU A 423 31.83 -51.61 -16.05
CA GLU A 423 31.73 -52.42 -14.81
C GLU A 423 32.16 -51.90 -13.42
N GLY A 424 31.21 -51.96 -12.46
CA GLY A 424 31.41 -52.73 -11.23
C GLY A 424 31.70 -52.00 -9.90
N PHE A 425 30.87 -52.35 -8.89
CA PHE A 425 31.11 -52.37 -7.43
C PHE A 425 30.85 -51.12 -6.56
N GLU A 426 29.74 -51.20 -5.81
CA GLU A 426 29.61 -50.77 -4.39
C GLU A 426 30.48 -51.67 -3.46
N PRO A 427 30.57 -51.44 -2.12
CA PRO A 427 30.35 -50.25 -1.29
C PRO A 427 31.50 -50.05 -0.26
N ARG A 428 31.48 -48.98 0.57
CA ARG A 428 31.70 -49.01 2.04
C ARG A 428 32.10 -47.67 2.66
N THR A 429 31.32 -47.27 3.66
CA THR A 429 31.68 -46.39 4.79
C THR A 429 32.63 -47.10 5.75
N PRO A 430 33.51 -46.36 6.45
CA PRO A 430 33.78 -46.69 7.86
C PRO A 430 33.71 -45.46 8.77
N GLY A 431 33.15 -45.66 9.97
CA GLY A 431 32.94 -44.62 10.97
C GLY A 431 33.99 -44.54 12.08
N ASN A 432 33.60 -43.77 13.11
CA ASN A 432 34.07 -43.72 14.50
C ASN A 432 35.43 -43.05 14.80
N MET A 433 35.42 -42.00 15.63
CA MET A 433 35.55 -42.06 17.10
C MET A 433 36.33 -40.88 17.74
N LYS A 434 35.86 -40.51 18.95
CA LYS A 434 36.59 -39.97 20.13
C LYS A 434 36.68 -38.44 20.37
N THR A 435 35.70 -38.01 21.17
CA THR A 435 35.79 -37.21 22.41
C THR A 435 37.17 -36.79 22.95
N ARG A 436 37.25 -35.54 23.44
CA ARG A 436 38.10 -35.14 24.56
C ARG A 436 37.46 -34.04 25.41
N LEU A 437 37.51 -34.25 26.72
CA LEU A 437 36.97 -33.45 27.80
C LEU A 437 38.09 -33.28 28.84
N VAL A 438 38.47 -32.05 29.23
CA VAL A 438 39.26 -31.72 30.45
C VAL A 438 38.96 -30.23 30.79
N LYS A 439 38.19 -29.89 31.84
CA LYS A 439 38.48 -29.76 33.31
C LYS A 439 39.00 -28.36 33.67
N GLY A 440 38.21 -27.51 34.34
CA GLY A 440 38.15 -27.32 35.82
C GLY A 440 38.64 -25.88 36.13
N ARG A 441 38.28 -25.10 37.15
CA ARG A 441 37.56 -25.10 38.45
C ARG A 441 36.99 -23.64 38.57
N THR A 442 36.02 -23.25 39.40
CA THR A 442 35.98 -23.28 40.89
C THR A 442 34.61 -22.70 41.32
N THR A 443 33.97 -23.31 42.33
CA THR A 443 32.84 -22.76 43.13
C THR A 443 33.40 -22.00 44.35
N PRO A 444 32.63 -21.46 45.36
CA PRO A 444 31.17 -21.43 45.58
C PRO A 444 30.60 -20.04 46.03
N SER A 445 29.27 -19.84 46.06
CA SER A 445 28.44 -19.91 47.28
C SER A 445 27.06 -19.27 46.99
N ARG A 446 25.99 -19.41 47.77
CA ARG A 446 25.27 -20.52 48.45
C ARG A 446 23.94 -19.85 48.94
N TRP A 447 22.84 -20.61 48.97
CA TRP A 447 21.50 -20.29 49.57
C TRP A 447 20.59 -19.34 48.76
N ARG A 448 19.26 -19.54 48.67
CA ARG A 448 18.30 -20.18 49.58
C ARG A 448 17.04 -20.65 48.82
N LYS A 449 16.48 -21.80 49.21
CA LYS A 449 15.13 -22.28 48.85
C LYS A 449 14.06 -21.50 49.64
N SER A 450 12.89 -21.23 49.07
CA SER A 450 11.63 -21.88 49.44
C SER A 450 10.40 -21.21 48.83
N MET A 451 9.40 -22.06 48.68
CA MET A 451 8.04 -21.87 48.21
C MET A 451 7.28 -20.72 48.87
N SER A 452 6.44 -20.03 48.09
CA SER A 452 4.99 -20.22 48.12
C SER A 452 4.37 -19.78 46.81
#